data_AF-Q2TT24-F1
#
_entry.id   AF-Q2TT24-F1
#
_cell.length_a   1.000
_cell.length_b   1.000
_cell.length_c   1.000
_cell.angle_alpha   90.00
_cell.angle_beta   90.00
_cell.angle_gamma   90.00
#
_symmetry.space_group_name_H-M   'P 1'
#
loop_
_entity.id
_entity.type
_entity.pdbx_description
1 polymer ?
#
loop_
_entity_poly.entity_id
_entity_poly.type
_entity_poly.pdbx_seq_one_letter_code
_entity_poly.pdbx_strand_id
1 'polypeptide(L)'
;LDRFTDSQVLAPFVVTKEQRRTIATNCDLDIATAARLRSLYQAVAAATEKATGAFTTTILDLNSEGFGRVIIFAGRLVVLDNALRDVQRFGFNSFEELAARGEALVSGASKLIERWSEVARDDS
;
A
#
# COMPACT_ATOMS: atom_id res chain seq x y z
N LEU A 1 -12.53 -16.12 -8.08
CA LEU A 1 -11.60 -15.09 -8.59
C LEU A 1 -11.17 -15.39 -10.03
N ASP A 2 -11.16 -16.66 -10.45
CA ASP A 2 -10.86 -17.13 -11.83
C ASP A 2 -11.75 -16.62 -12.97
N ARG A 3 -12.71 -15.70 -12.71
CA ARG A 3 -13.57 -15.12 -13.75
C ARG A 3 -12.99 -13.85 -14.36
N PHE A 4 -11.96 -13.26 -13.75
CA PHE A 4 -11.34 -12.02 -14.21
C PHE A 4 -9.86 -12.24 -14.48
N THR A 5 -9.32 -11.58 -15.50
CA THR A 5 -7.88 -11.53 -15.75
C THR A 5 -7.19 -10.61 -14.75
N ASP A 6 -5.90 -10.81 -14.51
CA ASP A 6 -5.11 -9.95 -13.60
C ASP A 6 -5.22 -8.47 -13.98
N SER A 7 -5.19 -8.16 -15.27
CA SER A 7 -5.39 -6.81 -15.79
C SER A 7 -6.76 -6.21 -15.44
N GLN A 8 -7.82 -7.02 -15.44
CA GLN A 8 -9.16 -6.58 -15.06
C GLN A 8 -9.26 -6.34 -13.54
N VAL A 9 -8.61 -7.19 -12.74
CA VAL A 9 -8.55 -7.03 -11.28
C VAL A 9 -7.77 -5.77 -10.90
N LEU A 10 -6.69 -5.46 -11.62
CA LEU A 10 -5.83 -4.31 -11.35
C LEU A 10 -6.32 -3.01 -12.01
N ALA A 11 -7.17 -3.06 -13.02
CA ALA A 11 -7.67 -1.87 -13.73
C ALA A 11 -8.17 -0.74 -12.80
N PRO A 12 -8.86 -1.01 -11.68
CA PRO A 12 -9.30 0.04 -10.75
C PRO A 12 -8.18 0.82 -10.04
N PHE A 13 -6.93 0.35 -10.11
CA PHE A 13 -5.77 1.09 -9.60
C PHE A 13 -5.26 2.14 -10.60
N VAL A 14 -5.61 2.02 -11.88
CA VAL A 14 -5.21 2.95 -12.92
C VAL A 14 -6.30 4.00 -13.08
N VAL A 15 -6.02 5.22 -12.60
CA VAL A 15 -6.92 6.37 -12.66
C VAL A 15 -6.17 7.50 -13.33
N THR A 16 -6.68 7.95 -14.49
CA THR A 16 -6.00 8.96 -15.27
C THR A 16 -5.87 10.27 -14.48
N LYS A 17 -4.85 11.08 -14.82
CA LYS A 17 -4.65 12.38 -14.17
C LYS A 17 -5.89 13.27 -14.27
N GLU A 18 -6.63 13.19 -15.36
CA GLU A 18 -7.87 13.94 -15.57
C GLU A 18 -8.98 13.45 -14.63
N GLN A 19 -9.19 12.14 -14.54
CA GLN A 19 -10.14 11.53 -13.61
C GLN A 19 -9.82 11.84 -12.14
N ARG A 20 -8.54 11.84 -11.75
CA ARG A 20 -8.16 12.21 -10.37
C ARG A 20 -8.47 13.66 -10.03
N ARG A 21 -8.42 14.57 -11.02
CA ARG A 21 -8.69 16.00 -10.82
C ARG A 21 -10.18 16.30 -10.68
N THR A 22 -11.04 15.48 -11.27
CA THR A 22 -12.50 15.65 -11.14
C THR A 22 -13.03 15.15 -9.79
N ILE A 23 -12.26 14.31 -9.07
CA ILE A 23 -12.61 13.85 -7.73
C ILE A 23 -12.41 15.00 -6.73
N ALA A 24 -13.52 15.44 -6.14
CA ALA A 24 -13.54 16.43 -5.08
C ALA A 24 -12.96 15.83 -3.79
N THR A 25 -12.03 16.54 -3.16
CA THR A 25 -11.32 16.07 -1.95
C THR A 25 -12.14 16.24 -0.66
N ASN A 26 -13.17 17.08 -0.70
CA ASN A 26 -14.07 17.34 0.45
C ASN A 26 -15.26 16.35 0.51
N CYS A 27 -15.18 15.24 -0.21
CA CYS A 27 -16.19 14.19 -0.21
C CYS A 27 -15.75 13.03 0.67
N ASP A 28 -16.72 12.31 1.24
CA ASP A 28 -16.45 11.10 2.02
C ASP A 28 -15.68 10.07 1.20
N LEU A 29 -14.75 9.38 1.87
CA LEU A 29 -13.95 8.32 1.28
C LEU A 29 -14.83 7.11 0.92
N ASP A 30 -14.89 6.81 -0.37
CA ASP A 30 -15.53 5.60 -0.87
C ASP A 30 -14.85 4.32 -0.33
N ILE A 31 -15.68 3.36 0.08
CA ILE A 31 -15.26 2.07 0.65
C ILE A 31 -14.37 1.30 -0.34
N ALA A 32 -14.71 1.33 -1.64
CA ALA A 32 -13.90 0.61 -2.63
C ALA A 32 -12.51 1.24 -2.77
N THR A 33 -12.40 2.56 -2.66
CA THR A 33 -11.12 3.28 -2.69
C THR A 33 -10.27 2.96 -1.45
N ALA A 34 -10.87 2.96 -0.26
CA ALA A 34 -10.21 2.51 0.96
C ALA A 34 -9.72 1.05 0.86
N ALA A 35 -10.54 0.17 0.29
CA ALA A 35 -10.20 -1.23 0.07
C ALA A 35 -9.02 -1.40 -0.90
N ARG A 36 -8.99 -0.65 -2.02
CA ARG A 36 -7.86 -0.69 -2.97
C ARG A 36 -6.55 -0.24 -2.32
N LEU A 37 -6.59 0.85 -1.54
CA LEU A 37 -5.43 1.32 -0.80
C LEU A 37 -4.93 0.25 0.19
N ARG A 38 -5.85 -0.38 0.94
CA ARG A 38 -5.54 -1.47 1.86
C ARG A 38 -4.88 -2.64 1.14
N SER A 39 -5.45 -3.08 0.01
CA SER A 39 -4.89 -4.16 -0.80
C SER A 39 -3.49 -3.85 -1.30
N LEU A 40 -3.21 -2.60 -1.70
CA LEU A 40 -1.86 -2.20 -2.12
C LEU A 40 -0.84 -2.42 -1.00
N TYR A 41 -1.10 -1.89 0.20
CA TYR A 41 -0.14 -2.01 1.30
C TYR A 41 -0.05 -3.43 1.88
N GLN A 42 -1.12 -4.21 1.80
CA GLN A 42 -1.08 -5.64 2.11
C GLN A 42 -0.23 -6.42 1.09
N ALA A 43 -0.34 -6.10 -0.20
CA ALA A 43 0.51 -6.68 -1.23
C ALA A 43 1.99 -6.30 -1.04
N VAL A 44 2.27 -5.05 -0.64
CA VAL A 44 3.63 -4.61 -0.27
C VAL A 44 4.16 -5.41 0.90
N ALA A 45 3.40 -5.56 2.00
CA ALA A 45 3.81 -6.36 3.15
C ALA A 45 4.11 -7.81 2.76
N ALA A 46 3.18 -8.47 2.06
CA ALA A 46 3.35 -9.84 1.61
C ALA A 46 4.56 -10.03 0.67
N ALA A 47 4.81 -9.06 -0.22
CA ALA A 47 5.98 -9.08 -1.10
C ALA A 47 7.29 -8.87 -0.33
N THR A 48 7.30 -8.00 0.69
CA THR A 48 8.45 -7.81 1.59
C THR A 48 8.73 -9.07 2.40
N GLU A 49 7.70 -9.72 2.94
CA GLU A 49 7.83 -11.01 3.64
C GLU A 49 8.40 -12.09 2.72
N LYS A 50 7.87 -12.21 1.49
CA LYS A 50 8.40 -13.14 0.49
C LYS A 50 9.88 -12.88 0.15
N ALA A 51 10.30 -11.61 0.12
CA ALA A 51 11.67 -11.24 -0.23
C ALA A 51 12.67 -11.44 0.92
N THR A 52 12.23 -11.31 2.18
CA THR A 52 13.12 -11.25 3.36
C THR A 52 12.97 -12.42 4.33
N GLY A 53 11.87 -13.16 4.23
CA GLY A 53 11.45 -14.19 5.18
C GLY A 53 11.00 -13.66 6.54
N ALA A 54 10.98 -12.34 6.76
CA ALA A 54 10.50 -11.75 8.01
C ALA A 54 8.98 -11.58 7.96
N PHE A 55 8.29 -12.01 9.02
CA PHE A 55 6.83 -11.87 9.12
C PHE A 55 6.42 -10.40 9.16
N THR A 56 5.48 -10.01 8.30
CA THR A 56 5.04 -8.61 8.18
C THR A 56 3.58 -8.42 8.57
N THR A 57 3.27 -7.27 9.16
CA THR A 57 1.88 -6.86 9.45
C THR A 57 1.63 -5.43 9.01
N THR A 58 0.40 -5.16 8.54
CA THR A 58 0.01 -3.83 8.05
C THR A 58 -1.11 -3.26 8.92
N ILE A 59 -0.91 -2.05 9.43
CA ILE A 59 -1.93 -1.25 10.10
C ILE A 59 -2.29 -0.11 9.15
N LEU A 60 -3.58 0.01 8.82
CA LEU A 60 -4.12 1.11 8.05
C LEU A 60 -5.27 1.73 8.83
N ASP A 61 -5.05 2.96 9.28
CA ASP A 61 -6.04 3.81 9.91
C ASP A 61 -6.39 4.95 8.96
N LEU A 62 -7.68 5.12 8.69
CA LEU A 62 -8.23 6.11 7.76
C LEU A 62 -9.54 6.65 8.31
N ASN A 63 -9.68 7.97 8.30
CA ASN A 63 -10.96 8.62 8.59
C ASN A 63 -11.81 8.80 7.32
N SER A 64 -13.07 9.22 7.50
CA SER A 64 -14.01 9.47 6.40
C SER A 64 -13.56 10.59 5.47
N GLU A 65 -12.73 11.51 5.95
CA GLU A 65 -12.18 12.63 5.17
C GLU A 65 -10.98 12.23 4.29
N GLY A 66 -10.56 10.97 4.30
CA GLY A 66 -9.44 10.51 3.47
C GLY A 66 -8.06 10.88 4.03
N PHE A 67 -7.97 11.15 5.32
CA PHE A 67 -6.72 11.32 6.06
C PHE A 67 -6.43 10.08 6.91
N GLY A 68 -5.15 9.81 7.11
CA GLY A 68 -4.74 8.77 8.04
C GLY A 68 -3.29 8.38 7.91
N ARG A 69 -3.00 7.12 8.23
CA ARG A 69 -1.65 6.58 8.23
C ARG A 69 -1.66 5.10 7.92
N VAL A 70 -0.63 4.67 7.21
CA VAL A 70 -0.32 3.26 7.05
C VAL A 70 1.06 2.98 7.61
N ILE A 71 1.14 1.90 8.38
CA ILE A 71 2.37 1.42 8.99
C ILE A 71 2.50 -0.06 8.63
N ILE A 72 3.69 -0.47 8.17
CA ILE A 72 4.05 -1.87 8.03
C ILE A 72 5.14 -2.19 9.05
N PHE A 73 4.91 -3.25 9.81
CA PHE A 73 5.87 -3.81 10.75
C PHE A 73 6.48 -5.09 10.17
N ALA A 74 7.74 -5.34 10.49
CA ALA A 74 8.35 -6.66 10.46
C ALA A 74 8.79 -6.98 11.90
N GLY A 75 8.20 -7.99 12.54
CA GLY A 75 8.34 -8.18 13.98
C GLY A 75 7.97 -6.89 14.74
N ARG A 76 8.96 -6.27 15.40
CA ARG A 76 8.80 -4.99 16.13
C ARG A 76 9.33 -3.76 15.37
N LEU A 77 9.93 -3.96 14.20
CA LEU A 77 10.52 -2.92 13.39
C LEU A 77 9.46 -2.28 12.48
N VAL A 78 9.32 -0.96 12.53
CA VAL A 78 8.55 -0.21 11.51
C VAL A 78 9.38 -0.12 10.23
N VAL A 79 8.93 -0.79 9.18
CA VAL A 79 9.64 -0.85 7.88
C VAL A 79 9.02 0.08 6.84
N LEU A 80 7.79 0.52 7.08
CA LEU A 80 7.11 1.55 6.30
C LEU A 80 6.24 2.37 7.24
N ASP A 81 6.35 3.69 7.16
CA ASP A 81 5.46 4.63 7.81
C ASP A 81 5.11 5.72 6.81
N ASN A 82 3.83 5.80 6.42
CA ASN A 82 3.37 6.78 5.45
C ASN A 82 2.09 7.47 5.92
N ALA A 83 2.15 8.80 6.00
CA ALA A 83 0.98 9.64 6.23
C ALA A 83 0.17 9.76 4.94
N LEU A 84 -1.14 9.55 5.05
CA LEU A 84 -2.07 9.53 3.93
C LEU A 84 -2.94 10.78 3.96
N ARG A 85 -3.08 11.42 2.80
CA ARG A 85 -3.92 12.60 2.56
C ARG A 85 -4.56 12.47 1.18
N ASP A 86 -5.71 13.10 1.00
CA ASP A 86 -6.44 13.12 -0.27
C ASP A 86 -6.67 11.71 -0.85
N VAL A 87 -6.92 10.71 0.02
CA VAL A 87 -7.03 9.30 -0.38
C VAL A 87 -8.17 9.06 -1.38
N GLN A 88 -9.16 9.95 -1.45
CA GLN A 88 -10.20 9.93 -2.48
C GLN A 88 -9.61 9.92 -3.90
N ARG A 89 -8.43 10.50 -4.09
CA ARG A 89 -7.71 10.57 -5.38
C ARG A 89 -6.72 9.43 -5.59
N PHE A 90 -6.74 8.41 -4.74
CA PHE A 90 -5.84 7.28 -4.85
C PHE A 90 -5.99 6.57 -6.20
N GLY A 91 -4.85 6.45 -6.90
CA GLY A 91 -4.74 5.83 -8.22
C GLY A 91 -3.43 6.22 -8.91
N PHE A 92 -3.05 5.43 -9.89
CA PHE A 92 -1.81 5.54 -10.67
C PHE A 92 -2.13 5.89 -12.13
N ASN A 93 -1.22 6.53 -12.86
CA ASN A 93 -1.48 6.86 -14.27
C ASN A 93 -1.37 5.64 -15.19
N SER A 94 -0.62 4.61 -14.78
CA SER A 94 -0.45 3.36 -15.53
C SER A 94 -0.10 2.18 -14.63
N PHE A 95 -0.09 0.97 -15.20
CA PHE A 95 0.34 -0.24 -14.48
C PHE A 95 1.83 -0.20 -14.13
N GLU A 96 2.65 0.41 -15.00
CA GLU A 96 4.08 0.58 -14.77
C GLU A 96 4.34 1.50 -13.57
N GLU A 97 3.57 2.58 -13.40
CA GLU A 97 3.69 3.45 -12.24
C GLU A 97 3.26 2.74 -10.95
N LEU A 98 2.19 1.95 -11.01
CA LEU A 98 1.74 1.09 -9.90
C LEU A 98 2.84 0.09 -9.50
N ALA A 99 3.41 -0.63 -10.47
CA ALA A 99 4.46 -1.62 -10.25
C ALA A 99 5.72 -0.97 -9.67
N ALA A 100 6.22 0.11 -10.29
CA ALA A 100 7.40 0.83 -9.83
C ALA A 100 7.22 1.38 -8.41
N ARG A 101 6.03 1.89 -8.07
CA ARG A 101 5.73 2.34 -6.70
C ARG A 101 5.77 1.18 -5.71
N GLY A 102 5.16 0.05 -6.05
CA GLY A 102 5.15 -1.16 -5.22
C GLY A 102 6.58 -1.67 -4.98
N GLU A 103 7.37 -1.81 -6.04
CA GLU A 103 8.78 -2.25 -5.97
C GLU A 103 9.63 -1.33 -5.10
N ALA A 104 9.47 -0.01 -5.23
CA ALA A 104 10.20 0.96 -4.41
C ALA A 104 9.86 0.83 -2.91
N LEU A 105 8.58 0.58 -2.58
CA LEU A 105 8.16 0.35 -1.19
C LEU A 105 8.74 -0.95 -0.64
N VAL A 106 8.66 -2.05 -1.41
CA VAL A 106 9.21 -3.35 -1.01
C VAL A 106 10.72 -3.25 -0.82
N SER A 107 11.45 -2.65 -1.76
CA SER A 107 12.90 -2.47 -1.67
C SER A 107 13.31 -1.64 -0.46
N GLY A 108 12.57 -0.56 -0.16
CA GLY A 108 12.80 0.27 1.02
C GLY A 108 12.63 -0.51 2.32
N ALA A 109 11.53 -1.25 2.44
CA ALA A 109 11.24 -2.08 3.60
C ALA A 109 12.28 -3.20 3.78
N SER A 110 12.65 -3.89 2.70
CA SER A 110 13.66 -4.96 2.75
C SER A 110 15.02 -4.46 3.23
N LYS A 111 15.47 -3.28 2.78
CA LYS A 111 16.72 -2.67 3.25
C LYS A 111 16.72 -2.37 4.75
N LEU A 112 15.57 -1.96 5.31
CA LEU A 112 15.45 -1.74 6.76
C LEU A 112 15.50 -3.05 7.53
N ILE A 113 14.83 -4.10 7.03
CA ILE A 113 14.85 -5.44 7.63
C ILE A 113 16.27 -6.02 7.63
N GLU A 114 16.99 -5.91 6.50
CA GLU A 114 18.37 -6.39 6.41
C GLU A 114 19.30 -5.66 7.37
N ARG A 115 19.10 -4.35 7.56
CA ARG A 115 19.91 -3.53 8.45
C ARG A 115 19.66 -3.82 9.93
N TRP A 116 18.41 -4.08 10.31
CA TRP A 116 17.98 -4.24 11.70
C TRP A 116 17.30 -5.60 11.91
N SER A 117 17.96 -6.65 11.42
CA SER A 117 17.40 -8.00 11.37
C SER A 117 17.02 -8.57 12.74
N GLU A 118 17.73 -8.14 13.78
CA GLU A 118 17.50 -8.52 15.17
C GLU A 118 16.18 -7.98 15.72
N VAL A 119 15.73 -6.82 15.24
CA VAL A 119 14.43 -6.23 15.61
C VAL A 119 13.32 -6.79 14.72
N ALA A 120 13.64 -7.04 13.45
CA ALA A 120 12.70 -7.54 12.46
C ALA A 120 12.28 -9.00 12.68
N ARG A 121 13.12 -9.80 13.36
CA ARG A 121 12.91 -11.22 13.65
C ARG A 121 12.82 -11.50 15.15
N ASP A 122 12.49 -10.48 15.94
CA ASP A 122 12.24 -10.64 17.36
C ASP A 122 10.88 -11.32 17.55
N ASP A 123 10.89 -12.61 17.91
CA ASP A 123 9.71 -13.43 18.20
C ASP A 123 9.31 -13.36 19.70
N SER A 124 9.96 -12.51 20.50
CA SER A 124 9.80 -12.42 21.96
C SER A 124 8.53 -11.68 22.41
#